data_AF-A0A482VW60-F1
#
_entry.id   AF-A0A482VW60-F1
#
_cell.length_a   1.000
_cell.length_b   1.000
_cell.length_c   1.000
_cell.angle_alpha   90.00
_cell.angle_beta   90.00
_cell.angle_gamma   90.00
#
_symmetry.space_group_name_H-M   'P 1'
#
loop_
_entity.id
_entity.type
_entity.pdbx_description
1 polymer ?
#
loop_
_entity_poly.entity_id
_entity_poly.type
_entity_poly.pdbx_seq_one_letter_code
_entity_poly.pdbx_strand_id
1 'polypeptide(L)'
;MEISTNLLLLTLSGLVLNAAAFPDGAPVDACVKPRPNQPYHGQARPQPPSTNPYQVVQSSAHYGPGTQITVTIQGAEHFKGFFIQARDVASDGWVGEWVETPNTKIHPECSAITHADPKPKQQATLVWQAPHNAQPGQVYFTYELHHSRKKCFNNVRFRGTVLKEYSTFWSNIVSQAAQ
;
A
#
# COMPACT_ATOMS: atom_id res chain seq x y z
N MET A 1 21.84 -3.77 -55.25
CA MET A 1 21.91 -2.89 -54.08
C MET A 1 20.48 -2.56 -53.68
N GLU A 2 19.85 -3.44 -52.91
CA GLU A 2 18.50 -3.27 -52.33
C GLU A 2 18.42 -4.27 -51.15
N ILE A 3 19.24 -4.03 -50.12
CA ILE A 3 19.08 -4.68 -48.80
C ILE A 3 18.75 -3.53 -47.85
N SER A 4 17.55 -2.97 -48.01
CA SER A 4 17.23 -1.67 -47.45
C SER A 4 15.88 -1.73 -46.76
N THR A 5 15.85 -1.24 -45.52
CA THR A 5 14.68 -0.92 -44.67
C THR A 5 13.98 -2.05 -43.90
N ASN A 6 13.59 -3.18 -44.49
CA ASN A 6 12.74 -4.16 -43.77
C ASN A 6 13.44 -4.90 -42.61
N LEU A 7 14.76 -5.12 -42.72
CA LEU A 7 15.54 -5.79 -41.67
C LEU A 7 15.87 -4.85 -40.49
N LEU A 8 15.85 -3.53 -40.73
CA LEU A 8 16.06 -2.50 -39.70
C LEU A 8 14.79 -2.29 -38.85
N LEU A 9 13.60 -2.45 -39.45
CA LEU A 9 12.32 -2.33 -38.73
C LEU A 9 12.05 -3.55 -37.83
N LEU A 10 12.45 -4.75 -38.23
CA LEU A 10 12.29 -5.98 -37.43
C LEU A 10 13.23 -6.02 -36.22
N THR A 11 14.39 -5.34 -36.29
CA THR A 11 15.33 -5.28 -35.16
C THR A 11 14.92 -4.25 -34.10
N LEU A 12 14.08 -3.26 -34.44
CA LEU A 12 13.56 -2.28 -33.47
C LEU A 12 12.38 -2.79 -32.63
N SER A 13 11.78 -3.93 -32.98
CA SER A 13 10.62 -4.50 -32.28
C SER A 13 10.99 -5.46 -31.13
N GLY A 14 12.27 -5.80 -30.97
CA GLY A 14 12.73 -6.85 -30.05
C GLY A 14 13.10 -6.41 -28.64
N LEU A 15 13.17 -5.10 -28.35
CA LEU A 15 13.58 -4.61 -27.02
C LEU A 15 12.36 -4.30 -26.13
N VAL A 16 11.45 -5.27 -25.98
CA VAL A 16 10.56 -5.24 -24.82
C VAL A 16 11.42 -5.68 -23.64
N LEU A 17 12.06 -4.69 -22.99
CA LEU A 17 12.76 -4.89 -21.74
C LEU A 17 11.78 -5.59 -20.79
N ASN A 18 11.97 -6.88 -20.57
CA ASN A 18 11.40 -7.59 -19.44
C ASN A 18 12.02 -6.93 -18.21
N ALA A 19 11.40 -5.86 -17.73
CA ALA A 19 11.69 -5.30 -16.43
C ALA A 19 11.36 -6.41 -15.44
N ALA A 20 12.38 -7.12 -14.98
CA ALA A 20 12.26 -8.02 -13.86
C ALA A 20 11.70 -7.18 -12.72
N ALA A 21 10.41 -7.34 -12.44
CA ALA A 21 9.83 -6.77 -11.25
C ALA A 21 10.61 -7.37 -10.09
N PHE A 22 11.14 -6.52 -9.21
CA PHE A 22 11.78 -6.96 -7.99
C PHE A 22 10.83 -7.96 -7.31
N PRO A 23 11.27 -9.22 -7.13
CA PRO A 23 10.37 -10.27 -6.67
C PRO A 23 10.00 -10.06 -5.20
N ASP A 24 10.69 -9.16 -4.51
CA ASP A 24 10.50 -8.82 -3.12
C ASP A 24 9.62 -7.57 -2.97
N GLY A 25 8.76 -7.59 -1.94
CA GLY A 25 7.97 -6.44 -1.56
C GLY A 25 8.79 -5.20 -1.25
N ALA A 26 8.13 -4.08 -1.02
CA ALA A 26 8.85 -2.83 -0.79
C ALA A 26 9.79 -2.95 0.43
N PRO A 27 11.02 -2.42 0.35
CA PRO A 27 11.96 -2.42 1.47
C PRO A 27 11.46 -1.56 2.64
N VAL A 28 11.98 -1.82 3.84
CA VAL A 28 11.70 -1.04 5.07
C VAL A 28 11.86 0.46 4.86
N ASP A 29 12.84 0.88 4.07
CA ASP A 29 13.14 2.29 3.85
C ASP A 29 11.98 3.07 3.21
N ALA A 30 11.01 2.38 2.58
CA ALA A 30 9.78 2.98 2.08
C ALA A 30 8.96 3.66 3.20
N CYS A 31 9.22 3.30 4.47
CA CYS A 31 8.61 3.93 5.63
C CYS A 31 9.09 5.37 5.90
N VAL A 32 10.31 5.72 5.48
CA VAL A 32 11.01 6.95 5.90
C VAL A 32 11.65 7.76 4.77
N LYS A 33 11.73 7.22 3.55
CA LYS A 33 12.27 7.97 2.40
C LYS A 33 11.45 9.25 2.11
N PRO A 34 12.01 10.24 1.37
CA PRO A 34 11.39 11.58 1.19
C PRO A 34 9.94 11.60 0.68
N ARG A 35 9.56 10.59 -0.10
CA ARG A 35 8.21 10.17 -0.46
C ARG A 35 7.85 8.92 0.33
N PRO A 36 7.39 9.03 1.59
CA PRO A 36 7.08 7.87 2.40
C PRO A 36 5.87 7.15 1.82
N ASN A 37 5.80 5.83 2.00
CA ASN A 37 4.76 4.95 1.45
C ASN A 37 4.64 4.93 -0.07
N GLN A 38 5.63 5.40 -0.83
CA GLN A 38 5.59 5.37 -2.29
C GLN A 38 6.73 4.51 -2.85
N PRO A 39 6.50 3.77 -3.95
CA PRO A 39 7.56 3.07 -4.66
C PRO A 39 8.58 4.04 -5.25
N TYR A 40 9.85 3.65 -5.21
CA TYR A 40 10.97 4.40 -5.78
C TYR A 40 11.35 3.85 -7.16
N HIS A 41 10.36 3.79 -8.06
CA HIS A 41 10.54 3.29 -9.42
C HIS A 41 10.98 4.42 -10.36
N GLY A 42 12.13 5.02 -10.06
CA GLY A 42 12.70 6.14 -10.83
C GLY A 42 11.82 7.40 -10.79
N GLN A 43 11.36 7.84 -11.97
CA GLN A 43 10.53 9.05 -12.10
C GLN A 43 9.02 8.81 -11.99
N ALA A 44 8.59 7.58 -11.69
CA ALA A 44 7.18 7.29 -11.48
C ALA A 44 6.58 8.16 -10.35
N ARG A 45 5.31 8.53 -10.49
CA ARG A 45 4.54 9.32 -9.52
C ARG A 45 3.16 8.68 -9.34
N PRO A 46 2.51 8.92 -8.19
CA PRO A 46 1.15 8.44 -7.97
C PRO A 46 0.22 8.97 -9.07
N GLN A 47 -0.68 8.12 -9.52
CA GLN A 47 -1.80 8.50 -10.37
C GLN A 47 -2.79 9.39 -9.57
N PRO A 48 -3.59 10.24 -10.24
CA PRO A 48 -4.56 11.09 -9.56
C PRO A 48 -5.55 10.28 -8.71
N PRO A 49 -5.88 10.70 -7.46
CA PRO A 49 -6.79 9.96 -6.59
C PRO A 49 -8.16 9.66 -7.22
N SER A 50 -8.67 10.55 -8.08
CA SER A 50 -9.95 10.39 -8.79
C SER A 50 -9.97 9.20 -9.77
N THR A 51 -8.81 8.66 -10.12
CA THR A 51 -8.67 7.52 -11.04
C THR A 51 -8.43 6.20 -10.31
N ASN A 52 -8.42 6.20 -8.97
CA ASN A 52 -8.07 5.03 -8.16
C ASN A 52 -9.13 3.93 -8.30
N PRO A 53 -8.80 2.74 -8.86
CA PRO A 53 -9.74 1.64 -8.99
C PRO A 53 -9.77 0.73 -7.74
N TYR A 54 -8.99 1.05 -6.71
CA TYR A 54 -8.78 0.22 -5.52
C TYR A 54 -9.37 0.82 -4.25
N GLN A 55 -9.80 -0.07 -3.36
CA GLN A 55 -10.27 0.23 -2.02
C GLN A 55 -9.45 -0.55 -1.00
N VAL A 56 -9.28 0.07 0.17
CA VAL A 56 -8.77 -0.60 1.36
C VAL A 56 -9.92 -0.60 2.37
N VAL A 57 -10.35 -1.77 2.82
CA VAL A 57 -11.54 -1.94 3.66
C VAL A 57 -11.14 -2.62 4.95
N GLN A 58 -11.49 -2.02 6.09
CA GLN A 58 -11.29 -2.59 7.42
C GLN A 58 -12.58 -3.29 7.90
N SER A 59 -12.43 -4.41 8.61
CA SER A 59 -13.56 -5.17 9.14
C SER A 59 -14.27 -4.52 10.32
N SER A 60 -13.63 -3.55 10.99
CA SER A 60 -14.18 -2.85 12.15
C SER A 60 -13.70 -1.41 12.22
N ALA A 61 -14.61 -0.49 12.57
CA ALA A 61 -14.28 0.90 12.88
C ALA A 61 -13.76 1.11 14.32
N HIS A 62 -13.72 0.05 15.13
CA HIS A 62 -13.33 0.11 16.54
C HIS A 62 -12.32 -0.99 16.87
N TYR A 63 -11.43 -0.70 17.81
CA TYR A 63 -10.47 -1.67 18.32
C TYR A 63 -10.31 -1.55 19.83
N GLY A 64 -9.97 -2.67 20.47
CA GLY A 64 -9.52 -2.72 21.85
C GLY A 64 -8.11 -3.31 21.95
N PRO A 65 -7.57 -3.42 23.17
CA PRO A 65 -6.27 -4.04 23.40
C PRO A 65 -6.17 -5.44 22.75
N GLY A 66 -5.14 -5.69 21.94
CA GLY A 66 -4.88 -6.98 21.29
C GLY A 66 -5.91 -7.41 20.24
N THR A 67 -6.89 -6.56 19.90
CA THR A 67 -7.90 -6.88 18.89
C THR A 67 -7.25 -6.99 17.50
N GLN A 68 -7.65 -7.97 16.72
CA GLN A 68 -7.25 -8.10 15.33
C GLN A 68 -8.31 -7.51 14.39
N ILE A 69 -7.88 -6.73 13.40
CA ILE A 69 -8.71 -6.15 12.36
C ILE A 69 -8.22 -6.66 11.02
N THR A 70 -9.15 -7.25 10.26
CA THR A 70 -8.90 -7.65 8.89
C THR A 70 -8.93 -6.42 8.00
N VAL A 71 -7.89 -6.25 7.19
CA VAL A 71 -7.77 -5.18 6.19
C VAL A 71 -7.69 -5.82 4.82
N THR A 72 -8.68 -5.53 3.98
CA THR A 72 -8.83 -6.09 2.64
C THR A 72 -8.50 -5.03 1.60
N ILE A 73 -7.55 -5.33 0.72
CA ILE A 73 -7.27 -4.54 -0.48
C ILE A 73 -8.00 -5.21 -1.64
N GLN A 74 -8.82 -4.46 -2.36
CA GLN A 74 -9.57 -4.96 -3.52
C GLN A 74 -9.76 -3.87 -4.55
N GLY A 75 -10.06 -4.22 -5.80
CA GLY A 75 -10.38 -3.24 -6.84
C GLY A 75 -11.03 -3.86 -8.06
N ALA A 76 -11.43 -3.00 -9.00
CA ALA A 76 -12.00 -3.44 -10.28
C ALA A 76 -10.95 -4.11 -11.20
N GLU A 77 -9.67 -3.82 -10.96
CA GLU A 77 -8.56 -4.33 -11.73
C GLU A 77 -7.61 -5.14 -10.84
N HIS A 78 -6.77 -5.97 -11.45
CA HIS A 78 -5.70 -6.65 -10.73
C HIS A 78 -4.62 -5.64 -10.28
N PHE A 79 -3.92 -5.95 -9.19
CA PHE A 79 -2.72 -5.26 -8.75
C PHE A 79 -1.59 -6.24 -8.50
N LYS A 80 -0.33 -5.78 -8.62
CA LYS A 80 0.86 -6.62 -8.42
C LYS A 80 1.48 -6.45 -7.05
N GLY A 81 1.36 -5.25 -6.46
CA GLY A 81 1.97 -4.94 -5.17
C GLY A 81 1.19 -3.97 -4.32
N PHE A 82 1.54 -3.93 -3.05
CA PHE A 82 0.99 -2.99 -2.08
C PHE A 82 2.00 -2.68 -0.98
N PHE A 83 1.80 -1.56 -0.30
CA PHE A 83 2.52 -1.18 0.92
C PHE A 83 1.56 -0.43 1.85
N ILE A 84 1.19 -1.03 2.97
CA ILE A 84 0.23 -0.47 3.93
C ILE A 84 0.94 -0.23 5.26
N GLN A 85 0.66 0.93 5.87
CA GLN A 85 1.08 1.29 7.23
C GLN A 85 -0.12 1.52 8.13
N ALA A 86 0.00 1.15 9.40
CA ALA A 86 -0.88 1.61 10.46
C ALA A 86 -0.27 2.83 11.16
N ARG A 87 -1.03 3.92 11.22
CA ARG A 87 -0.58 5.21 11.77
C ARG A 87 -1.57 5.75 12.79
N ASP A 88 -1.08 6.27 13.90
CA ASP A 88 -1.87 7.11 14.80
C ASP A 88 -2.24 8.42 14.09
N VAL A 89 -3.51 8.80 14.16
CA VAL A 89 -4.05 9.96 13.44
C VAL A 89 -3.51 11.28 14.00
N ALA A 90 -3.25 11.36 15.31
CA ALA A 90 -2.83 12.61 15.95
C ALA A 90 -1.33 12.89 15.78
N SER A 91 -0.48 11.87 15.85
CA SER A 91 0.97 11.98 15.84
C SER A 91 1.63 11.55 14.53
N ASP A 92 0.89 10.87 13.65
CA ASP A 92 1.42 10.11 12.53
C ASP A 92 2.46 9.04 12.93
N GLY A 93 2.49 8.66 14.21
CA GLY A 93 3.35 7.59 14.72
C GLY A 93 2.91 6.21 14.23
N TRP A 94 3.84 5.27 14.15
CA TRP A 94 3.55 3.85 13.87
C TRP A 94 2.81 3.22 15.05
N VAL A 95 1.80 2.38 14.78
CA VAL A 95 0.94 1.84 15.83
C VAL A 95 0.50 0.41 15.53
N GLY A 96 0.63 -0.47 16.52
CA GLY A 96 0.28 -1.88 16.39
C GLY A 96 1.19 -2.64 15.44
N GLU A 97 0.83 -3.89 15.20
CA GLU A 97 1.65 -4.84 14.46
C GLU A 97 0.81 -5.51 13.37
N TRP A 98 1.45 -5.90 12.28
CA TRP A 98 0.81 -6.74 11.28
C TRP A 98 1.10 -8.21 11.61
N VAL A 99 0.09 -9.06 11.43
CA VAL A 99 0.20 -10.51 11.56
C VAL A 99 0.55 -11.09 10.20
N GLU A 100 1.40 -12.12 10.19
CA GLU A 100 1.82 -12.78 8.95
C GLU A 100 0.62 -13.38 8.22
N THR A 101 0.40 -12.95 6.97
CA THR A 101 -0.60 -13.53 6.07
C THR A 101 0.06 -14.05 4.79
N PRO A 102 -0.56 -15.00 4.06
CA PRO A 102 0.05 -15.60 2.88
C PRO A 102 0.51 -14.57 1.84
N ASN A 103 1.72 -14.79 1.29
CA ASN A 103 2.34 -13.94 0.27
C ASN A 103 2.53 -12.48 0.71
N THR A 104 2.87 -12.27 1.99
CA THR A 104 3.20 -10.95 2.54
C THR A 104 4.55 -10.92 3.24
N LYS A 105 5.08 -9.72 3.45
CA LYS A 105 6.27 -9.41 4.24
C LYS A 105 5.94 -8.26 5.16
N ILE A 106 6.31 -8.39 6.43
CA ILE A 106 6.06 -7.38 7.48
C ILE A 106 7.35 -6.62 7.77
N HIS A 107 7.20 -5.34 8.09
CA HIS A 107 8.25 -4.46 8.63
C HIS A 107 7.78 -3.94 10.00
N PRO A 108 8.04 -4.69 11.10
CA PRO A 108 7.59 -4.33 12.44
C PRO A 108 8.09 -2.95 12.89
N GLU A 109 9.31 -2.60 12.49
CA GLU A 109 10.00 -1.33 12.80
C GLU A 109 9.24 -0.10 12.33
N CYS A 110 8.29 -0.25 11.40
CA CYS A 110 7.48 0.85 10.92
C CYS A 110 6.00 0.49 10.72
N SER A 111 5.51 -0.50 11.46
CA SER A 111 4.13 -0.99 11.43
C SER A 111 3.59 -1.08 9.99
N ALA A 112 4.36 -1.74 9.12
CA ALA A 112 4.07 -1.85 7.70
C ALA A 112 4.00 -3.30 7.23
N ILE A 113 3.23 -3.51 6.17
CA ILE A 113 3.12 -4.80 5.47
C ILE A 113 3.10 -4.58 3.96
N THR A 114 3.72 -5.50 3.23
CA THR A 114 3.84 -5.47 1.76
C THR A 114 3.63 -6.85 1.15
N HIS A 115 3.37 -6.91 -0.15
CA HIS A 115 3.38 -8.16 -0.92
C HIS A 115 4.74 -8.89 -0.86
N ALA A 116 4.75 -10.22 -1.02
CA ALA A 116 5.98 -11.03 -1.10
C ALA A 116 6.31 -11.53 -2.51
N ASP A 117 5.42 -11.29 -3.48
CA ASP A 117 5.64 -11.62 -4.90
C ASP A 117 4.90 -10.62 -5.81
N PRO A 118 5.30 -10.48 -7.08
CA PRO A 118 4.67 -9.58 -8.04
C PRO A 118 3.51 -10.22 -8.82
N LYS A 119 2.99 -11.38 -8.40
CA LYS A 119 1.89 -12.05 -9.11
C LYS A 119 0.64 -11.18 -9.09
N PRO A 120 -0.17 -11.14 -10.17
CA PRO A 120 -1.43 -10.41 -10.18
C PRO A 120 -2.37 -10.88 -9.07
N LYS A 121 -3.00 -9.94 -8.37
CA LYS A 121 -3.92 -10.16 -7.25
C LYS A 121 -5.22 -9.42 -7.54
N GLN A 122 -6.35 -10.10 -7.39
CA GLN A 122 -7.67 -9.45 -7.37
C GLN A 122 -7.97 -8.87 -5.97
N GLN A 123 -7.45 -9.52 -4.94
CA GLN A 123 -7.64 -9.18 -3.54
C GLN A 123 -6.39 -9.54 -2.72
N ALA A 124 -6.14 -8.80 -1.64
CA ALA A 124 -5.21 -9.17 -0.59
C ALA A 124 -5.88 -8.99 0.78
N THR A 125 -5.71 -9.99 1.65
CA THR A 125 -6.24 -9.97 3.02
C THR A 125 -5.08 -9.88 4.00
N LEU A 126 -5.09 -8.82 4.80
CA LEU A 126 -4.09 -8.49 5.78
C LEU A 126 -4.75 -8.51 7.16
N VAL A 127 -3.95 -8.69 8.20
CA VAL A 127 -4.44 -8.67 9.58
C VAL A 127 -3.55 -7.75 10.39
N TRP A 128 -4.16 -6.72 10.98
CA TRP A 128 -3.50 -5.81 11.91
C TRP A 128 -3.94 -6.12 13.33
N GLN A 129 -3.01 -6.11 14.28
CA GLN A 129 -3.24 -6.31 15.70
C GLN A 129 -2.97 -5.02 16.47
N ALA A 130 -3.97 -4.59 17.23
CA ALA A 130 -3.84 -3.47 18.15
C ALA A 130 -2.84 -3.79 19.27
N PRO A 131 -2.05 -2.81 19.75
CA PRO A 131 -1.16 -3.03 20.88
C PRO A 131 -1.91 -3.59 22.10
N HIS A 132 -1.32 -4.56 22.80
CA HIS A 132 -1.93 -5.17 23.98
C HIS A 132 -2.15 -4.19 25.15
N ASN A 133 -1.45 -3.06 25.15
CA ASN A 133 -1.56 -1.99 26.14
C ASN A 133 -2.29 -0.75 25.59
N ALA A 134 -2.90 -0.83 24.41
CA ALA A 134 -3.62 0.29 23.83
C ALA A 134 -4.90 0.60 24.63
N GLN A 135 -5.29 1.88 24.66
CA GLN A 135 -6.65 2.24 25.03
C GLN A 135 -7.60 1.89 23.88
N PRO A 136 -8.88 1.54 24.16
CA PRO A 136 -9.88 1.40 23.11
C PRO A 136 -9.96 2.64 22.23
N GLY A 137 -10.15 2.41 20.93
CA GLY A 137 -9.98 3.42 19.92
C GLY A 137 -10.78 3.15 18.66
N GLN A 138 -10.65 4.06 17.70
CA GLN A 138 -11.34 3.98 16.42
C GLN A 138 -10.37 3.82 15.25
N VAL A 139 -10.83 3.15 14.20
CA VAL A 139 -10.16 3.11 12.90
C VAL A 139 -10.78 4.16 11.99
N TYR A 140 -10.01 5.19 11.66
CA TYR A 140 -10.43 6.37 10.92
C TYR A 140 -10.18 6.25 9.42
N PHE A 141 -11.07 6.88 8.64
CA PHE A 141 -11.12 6.77 7.18
C PHE A 141 -10.77 8.06 6.42
N THR A 142 -10.48 9.17 7.12
CA THR A 142 -10.20 10.46 6.47
C THR A 142 -8.71 10.80 6.46
N TYR A 143 -8.28 11.43 5.36
CA TYR A 143 -6.97 12.07 5.24
C TYR A 143 -6.91 13.42 5.96
N GLU A 144 -8.05 13.94 6.43
CA GLU A 144 -8.13 15.25 7.05
C GLU A 144 -7.21 15.32 8.27
N LEU A 145 -6.11 16.04 8.09
CA LEU A 145 -5.41 16.70 9.17
C LEU A 145 -6.44 17.60 9.86
N HIS A 146 -7.02 17.10 10.95
CA HIS A 146 -7.82 17.91 11.84
C HIS A 146 -6.94 19.07 12.33
N HIS A 147 -7.01 20.20 11.62
CA HIS A 147 -6.59 21.52 12.12
C HIS A 147 -7.55 22.00 13.23
N SER A 148 -8.60 21.23 13.52
CA SER A 148 -9.42 21.39 14.72
C SER A 148 -8.61 20.94 15.93
N ARG A 149 -8.55 21.78 16.96
CA ARG A 149 -7.83 21.57 18.24
C ARG A 149 -8.29 20.34 19.04
N LYS A 150 -9.15 19.48 18.49
CA LYS A 150 -9.54 18.20 19.09
C LYS A 150 -8.53 17.14 18.69
N LYS A 151 -7.64 16.82 19.61
CA LYS A 151 -6.69 15.71 19.45
C LYS A 151 -7.48 14.39 19.35
N CYS A 152 -7.40 13.77 18.19
CA CYS A 152 -7.95 12.44 17.89
C CYS A 152 -7.09 11.35 18.55
N PHE A 153 -7.13 11.28 19.88
CA PHE A 153 -6.39 10.26 20.62
C PHE A 153 -6.94 8.86 20.34
N ASN A 154 -6.05 7.87 20.28
CA ASN A 154 -6.40 6.45 20.08
C ASN A 154 -7.13 6.20 18.76
N ASN A 155 -6.83 7.00 17.73
CA ASN A 155 -7.40 6.83 16.41
C ASN A 155 -6.30 6.33 15.48
N VAL A 156 -6.53 5.17 14.86
CA VAL A 156 -5.61 4.55 13.91
C VAL A 156 -6.16 4.73 12.51
N ARG A 157 -5.28 4.97 11.53
CA ARG A 157 -5.62 4.90 10.11
C ARG A 157 -4.70 3.90 9.41
N PHE A 158 -5.26 3.08 8.52
CA PHE A 158 -4.45 2.32 7.59
C PHE A 158 -4.29 3.14 6.32
N ARG A 159 -3.04 3.43 5.94
CA ARG A 159 -2.75 4.17 4.72
C ARG A 159 -1.71 3.45 3.89
N GLY A 160 -1.78 3.59 2.57
CA GLY A 160 -0.77 2.95 1.75
C GLY A 160 -0.82 3.25 0.27
N THR A 161 -0.08 2.43 -0.46
CA THR A 161 0.02 2.44 -1.92
C THR A 161 -0.39 1.10 -2.48
N VAL A 162 -1.12 1.12 -3.58
CA VAL A 162 -1.42 -0.05 -4.42
C VAL A 162 -0.79 0.15 -5.79
N LEU A 163 0.00 -0.83 -6.22
CA LEU A 163 0.78 -0.84 -7.46
C LEU A 163 0.11 -1.79 -8.47
N LYS A 164 -0.37 -1.23 -9.58
CA LYS A 164 -0.89 -2.02 -10.70
C LYS A 164 0.26 -2.61 -11.52
N GLU A 165 1.17 -1.75 -11.94
CA GLU A 165 2.34 -2.08 -12.76
C GLU A 165 3.54 -1.22 -12.31
N TYR A 166 4.75 -1.56 -12.73
CA TYR A 166 6.00 -0.91 -12.28
C TYR A 166 5.92 0.62 -12.18
N SER A 167 5.37 1.33 -13.16
CA SER A 167 5.24 2.81 -13.12
C SER A 167 3.84 3.33 -12.74
N THR A 168 2.86 2.46 -12.50
CA THR A 168 1.45 2.82 -12.34
C THR A 168 0.94 2.41 -10.97
N PHE A 169 0.74 3.38 -10.09
CA PHE A 169 0.32 3.17 -8.70
C PHE A 169 -0.51 4.34 -8.16
N TRP A 170 -1.26 4.07 -7.09
CA TRP A 170 -2.01 5.05 -6.34
C TRP A 170 -1.54 5.03 -4.90
N SER A 171 -1.21 6.20 -4.36
CA SER A 171 -0.66 6.35 -3.00
C SER A 171 -1.61 7.13 -2.10
N ASN A 172 -1.32 7.11 -0.80
CA ASN A 172 -2.14 7.78 0.23
C ASN A 172 -3.60 7.29 0.23
N ILE A 173 -3.82 6.04 -0.20
CA ILE A 173 -5.12 5.39 -0.08
C ILE A 173 -5.35 5.15 1.42
N VAL A 174 -6.47 5.64 1.95
CA VAL A 174 -6.86 5.43 3.35
C VAL A 174 -7.97 4.39 3.40
N SER A 175 -7.91 3.54 4.41
CA SER A 175 -8.91 2.50 4.61
C SER A 175 -10.28 3.05 5.00
N GLN A 176 -11.33 2.34 4.63
CA GLN A 176 -12.72 2.68 4.92
C GLN A 176 -13.38 1.53 5.70
N ALA A 177 -14.40 1.85 6.51
CA ALA A 177 -15.18 0.81 7.18
C ALA A 177 -15.95 -0.03 6.13
N ALA A 178 -16.04 -1.34 6.35
CA ALA A 178 -17.01 -2.15 5.63
C ALA A 178 -18.42 -1.55 5.83
N GLN A 179 -19.18 -1.43 4.74
CA GLN A 179 -20.58 -0.97 4.77
C GLN A 179 -21.48 -1.97 5.46
#